data_AF-A0A959XRW2-F1
#
_entry.id   AF-A0A959XRW2-F1
#
_cell.length_a   1.000
_cell.length_b   1.000
_cell.length_c   1.000
_cell.angle_alpha   90.00
_cell.angle_beta   90.00
_cell.angle_gamma   90.00
#
_symmetry.space_group_name_H-M   'P 1'
#
loop_
_entity.id
_entity.type
_entity.pdbx_description
1 polymer ?
#
loop_
_entity_poly.entity_id
_entity_poly.type
_entity_poly.pdbx_seq_one_letter_code
_entity_poly.pdbx_strand_id
1 'polypeptide(L)' 'MHETKHPIALVDDHHLVRNGLAAMINRQKGYTVVQEAAHGKEFIDTLDMQNLPAIAIVDLN' A
#
# COMPACT_ATOMS: atom_id res chain seq x y z
N MET A 1 -10.39 5.02 -22.42
CA MET A 1 -10.36 3.77 -21.63
C MET A 1 -9.93 4.16 -20.23
N HIS A 2 -10.73 3.91 -19.19
CA HIS A 2 -10.27 4.12 -17.81
C HIS A 2 -9.27 3.01 -17.48
N GLU A 3 -8.04 3.39 -17.18
CA GLU A 3 -6.99 2.44 -16.76
C GLU A 3 -7.29 2.03 -15.32
N THR A 4 -7.69 0.78 -15.11
CA THR A 4 -7.91 0.25 -13.76
C THR A 4 -6.57 0.15 -13.04
N LYS A 5 -6.43 0.88 -11.93
CA LYS A 5 -5.26 0.77 -11.05
C LYS A 5 -5.55 -0.23 -9.94
N HIS A 6 -4.61 -1.13 -9.69
CA HIS A 6 -4.66 -2.05 -8.57
C HIS A 6 -4.25 -1.31 -7.29
N PRO A 7 -5.12 -1.24 -6.27
CA PRO A 7 -4.82 -0.57 -5.01
C PRO A 7 -3.82 -1.40 -4.20
N ILE A 8 -2.75 -0.75 -3.73
CA ILE A 8 -1.66 -1.35 -2.97
C ILE A 8 -1.64 -0.76 -1.56
N ALA A 9 -1.44 -1.62 -0.57
CA ALA A 9 -1.08 -1.22 0.79
C ALA A 9 0.40 -1.51 1.08
N LEU A 10 1.06 -0.61 1.81
CA LEU A 10 2.43 -0.79 2.31
C LEU A 10 2.44 -0.81 3.84
N VAL A 11 3.03 -1.84 4.44
CA VAL A 11 3.13 -2.00 5.89
C VAL A 11 4.59 -2.22 6.27
N ASP A 12 5.23 -1.20 6.82
CA ASP A 12 6.67 -1.18 7.12
C ASP A 12 6.94 -0.04 8.12
N ASP A 13 7.68 -0.27 9.21
CA ASP A 13 8.01 0.75 10.22
C ASP A 13 9.19 1.65 9.80
N HIS A 14 9.87 1.33 8.70
CA HIS A 14 10.96 2.10 8.11
C HIS A 14 10.43 3.12 7.08
N HIS A 15 10.16 4.34 7.55
CA HIS A 15 9.65 5.45 6.72
C HIS A 15 10.42 5.68 5.41
N LEU A 16 11.76 5.58 5.41
CA LEU A 16 12.56 5.81 4.20
C LEU A 16 12.29 4.74 3.12
N VAL A 17 12.21 3.46 3.53
CA VAL A 17 11.93 2.33 2.64
C VAL A 17 10.52 2.45 2.09
N ARG A 18 9.53 2.68 2.98
CA ARG A 18 8.12 2.84 2.63
C ARG A 18 7.90 3.97 1.61
N ASN A 19 8.50 5.14 1.84
CA ASN A 19 8.42 6.27 0.93
C ASN A 19 9.04 5.97 -0.45
N GLY A 20 10.19 5.29 -0.46
CA GLY A 20 10.85 4.86 -1.69
C GLY A 20 9.98 3.90 -2.51
N LEU A 21 9.44 2.86 -1.86
CA LEU A 21 8.53 1.91 -2.48
C LEU A 21 7.25 2.58 -2.99
N ALA A 22 6.65 3.47 -2.20
CA ALA A 22 5.46 4.20 -2.62
C ALA A 22 5.70 5.05 -3.87
N ALA A 23 6.84 5.76 -3.92
CA ALA A 23 7.22 6.55 -5.09
C ALA A 23 7.45 5.68 -6.34
N MET A 24 8.03 4.49 -6.18
CA MET A 24 8.24 3.55 -7.29
C MET A 24 6.92 2.96 -7.80
N ILE A 25 6.05 2.50 -6.89
CA ILE A 25 4.76 1.89 -7.23
C ILE A 25 3.84 2.90 -7.92
N ASN A 26 3.74 4.12 -7.40
CA ASN A 26 2.87 5.15 -7.97
C ASN A 26 3.32 5.65 -9.36
N ARG A 27 4.57 5.38 -9.76
CA ARG A 27 5.06 5.63 -11.13
C ARG A 27 4.69 4.52 -12.11
N GLN A 28 4.36 3.33 -11.61
CA GLN A 28 4.03 2.19 -12.46
C GLN A 28 2.58 2.27 -12.93
N LYS A 29 2.37 2.09 -14.23
CA LYS A 29 1.03 1.97 -14.81
C LYS A 29 0.28 0.79 -14.21
N GLY A 30 -1.01 0.99 -13.92
CA GLY A 30 -1.87 -0.05 -13.37
C GLY A 30 -1.74 -0.29 -11.87
N TYR A 31 -0.98 0.51 -11.11
CA TYR A 31 -0.87 0.41 -9.66
C TYR A 31 -1.01 1.77 -8.97
N THR A 32 -1.46 1.76 -7.72
CA THR A 32 -1.50 2.96 -6.88
C THR A 32 -1.43 2.57 -5.41
N VAL A 33 -0.60 3.24 -4.63
CA VAL A 33 -0.63 3.11 -3.17
C VAL A 33 -1.87 3.84 -2.66
N VAL A 34 -2.70 3.14 -1.90
CA VAL A 34 -3.93 3.69 -1.29
C VAL A 34 -3.86 3.71 0.23
N GLN A 35 -2.93 2.96 0.81
CA GLN A 35 -2.81 2.81 2.25
C GLN A 35 -1.36 2.56 2.65
N GLU A 36 -0.95 3.18 3.74
CA GLU A 36 0.33 2.98 4.39
C GLU A 36 0.09 2.76 5.88
N ALA A 37 0.88 1.87 6.50
CA ALA A 37 0.86 1.64 7.94
C ALA A 37 2.28 1.36 8.44
N ALA A 38 2.56 1.63 9.72
CA ALA A 38 3.82 1.30 10.36
C ALA A 38 3.87 -0.16 10.85
N HIS A 39 2.72 -0.80 11.10
CA HIS A 39 2.67 -2.18 11.57
C HIS A 39 1.32 -2.86 11.27
N GLY A 40 1.28 -4.20 11.40
CA GLY A 40 0.12 -5.00 11.04
C GLY A 40 -1.18 -4.62 11.78
N LYS A 41 -1.11 -4.24 13.07
CA LYS A 41 -2.31 -3.83 13.82
C LYS A 41 -2.95 -2.54 13.27
N GLU A 42 -2.14 -1.52 12.96
CA GLU A 42 -2.61 -0.27 12.34
C GLU A 42 -3.19 -0.55 10.96
N PHE A 43 -2.55 -1.42 10.18
CA PHE A 43 -3.06 -1.83 8.88
C PHE A 43 -4.45 -2.46 8.98
N ILE A 44 -4.63 -3.46 9.85
CA ILE A 44 -5.92 -4.14 10.04
C ILE A 44 -7.00 -3.17 10.54
N ASP A 45 -6.66 -2.29 11.50
CA ASP A 45 -7.62 -1.33 12.07
C ASP A 45 -8.09 -0.27 11.07
N THR A 46 -7.29 -0.02 10.02
CA THR A 46 -7.58 0.98 8.99
C THR A 46 -8.20 0.37 7.72
N LEU A 47 -8.43 -0.95 7.67
CA LEU A 47 -9.07 -1.59 6.53
C LEU A 47 -10.52 -1.13 6.37
N ASP A 48 -10.82 -0.56 5.21
CA ASP A 48 -12.19 -0.34 4.76
C ASP A 48 -12.67 -1.56 3.97
N MET A 49 -13.64 -2.30 4.52
CA MET A 49 -14.19 -3.50 3.91
C MET A 49 -14.87 -3.25 2.55
N GLN A 50 -15.25 -2.01 2.24
CA GLN A 50 -15.79 -1.64 0.93
C GLN A 50 -14.70 -1.32 -0.09
N ASN A 51 -13.50 -0.98 0.37
CA ASN A 51 -12.38 -0.49 -0.45
C ASN A 51 -11.06 -1.15 -0.03
N LEU A 52 -11.03 -2.49 -0.04
CA LEU A 52 -9.84 -3.23 0.34
C LEU A 52 -8.69 -3.04 -0.66
N PRO A 53 -7.43 -2.97 -0.20
CA PRO A 53 -6.28 -3.09 -1.09
C PRO A 53 -6.31 -4.46 -1.77
N ALA A 54 -5.93 -4.49 -3.05
CA ALA A 54 -5.84 -5.73 -3.82
C ALA A 54 -4.57 -6.53 -3.47
N ILE A 55 -3.52 -5.82 -3.05
CA ILE A 55 -2.23 -6.38 -2.65
C ILE A 55 -1.75 -5.59 -1.43
N ALA A 56 -1.27 -6.30 -0.41
CA ALA A 56 -0.52 -5.71 0.70
C ALA A 56 0.93 -6.19 0.63
N ILE A 57 1.87 -5.26 0.68
CA ILE A 57 3.30 -5.54 0.83
C ILE A 57 3.62 -5.27 2.29
N VAL A 58 4.01 -6.32 3.01
CA VAL A 58 4.19 -6.32 4.45
C VAL A 58 5.62 -6.70 4.76
N ASP A 59 6.32 -5.82 5.47
CA ASP A 59 7.62 -6.12 6.05
C ASP A 59 7.47 -7.13 7.19
N LEU A 60 8.43 -8.07 7.30
CA LEU A 60 8.33 -9.24 8.17
C LEU A 60 9.11 -9.13 9.49
N ASN A 61 10.04 -8.17 9.62
CA ASN A 61 10.92 -7.94 10.79
C ASN A 61 11.39 -9.19 11.55
#